data_AF-A0A0K6G6L6-F1
#
_entry.id   AF-A0A0K6G6L6-F1
#
_cell.length_a   1.000
_cell.length_b   1.000
_cell.length_c   1.000
_cell.angle_alpha   90.00
_cell.angle_beta   90.00
_cell.angle_gamma   90.00
#
_symmetry.space_group_name_H-M   'P 1'
#
loop_
_entity.id
_entity.type
_entity.pdbx_description
1 polymer ?
#
loop_
_entity_poly.entity_id
_entity_poly.type
_entity_poly.pdbx_seq_one_letter_code
_entity_poly.pdbx_strand_id
1 'polypeptide(L)'
;MSAYTYNTRDDPNRHSGKGAHNFKVFETHFPGKDMPLGLNMIDIQDGGNYRIGSDIKDSTPVAGKPNTFNTTFMIGTWYNTTLNNGGCTWLDMSKWNQVLQFGRKNAQVCAEGGGLVPLVEHQRAVSAVCGSARGRCDDARVQVTIGAPWNESFGPAFWTEVHECKVSWIAVPQDQPNVTAGSRDVFRDGEYRPEYKVEVEFDEPFSRAPRVLAALSKISMLSKGVLRLEVAVEDVTTKGMTLVVKNWGGCDLLRVNVDYIAVLD
;
A
#
# COMPACT_ATOMS: atom_id res chain seq x y z
N MET A 1 11.70 2.32 -14.54
CA MET A 1 11.21 2.35 -13.15
C MET A 1 10.72 3.75 -12.87
N SER A 2 9.51 3.92 -12.33
CA SER A 2 9.07 5.23 -11.82
C SER A 2 10.03 5.65 -10.71
N ALA A 3 10.34 6.94 -10.59
CA ALA A 3 11.31 7.46 -9.62
C ALA A 3 10.89 7.28 -8.14
N TYR A 4 9.74 6.65 -7.88
CA TYR A 4 9.05 6.67 -6.60
C TYR A 4 8.64 5.27 -6.10
N THR A 5 9.33 4.24 -6.56
CA THR A 5 9.13 2.86 -6.11
C THR A 5 10.44 2.27 -5.61
N TYR A 6 10.40 1.64 -4.44
CA TYR A 6 11.50 0.85 -3.90
C TYR A 6 11.08 -0.61 -3.87
N ASN A 7 11.77 -1.44 -4.64
CA ASN A 7 11.62 -2.90 -4.60
C ASN A 7 12.92 -3.51 -4.07
N THR A 8 12.86 -4.27 -2.97
CA THR A 8 14.05 -4.90 -2.42
C THR A 8 14.64 -5.93 -3.38
N ARG A 9 13.84 -6.51 -4.28
CA ARG A 9 14.28 -7.46 -5.31
C ARG A 9 15.36 -6.88 -6.21
N ASP A 10 15.26 -5.57 -6.50
CA ASP A 10 16.19 -4.84 -7.37
C ASP A 10 17.39 -4.25 -6.58
N ASP A 11 17.39 -4.39 -5.26
CA ASP A 11 18.47 -3.89 -4.40
C ASP A 11 19.53 -4.98 -4.20
N PRO A 12 20.77 -4.79 -4.69
CA PRO A 12 21.85 -5.77 -4.51
C PRO A 12 22.25 -5.92 -3.04
N ASN A 13 21.96 -4.91 -2.22
CA ASN A 13 22.27 -4.88 -0.78
C ASN A 13 21.10 -5.37 0.08
N ARG A 14 20.10 -6.04 -0.51
CA ARG A 14 18.94 -6.50 0.27
C ARG A 14 19.34 -7.53 1.32
N HIS A 15 18.68 -7.44 2.46
CA HIS A 15 18.64 -8.46 3.50
C HIS A 15 17.37 -9.29 3.33
N SER A 16 17.53 -10.60 3.25
CA SER A 16 16.43 -11.57 3.30
C SER A 16 16.57 -12.44 4.55
N GLY A 17 15.47 -13.02 5.02
CA GLY A 17 15.47 -13.85 6.23
C GLY A 17 14.50 -13.37 7.31
N LYS A 18 14.59 -14.00 8.48
CA LYS A 18 13.76 -13.70 9.64
C LYS A 18 14.08 -12.32 10.19
N GLY A 19 13.07 -11.47 10.34
CA GLY A 19 13.24 -10.12 10.88
C GLY A 19 14.14 -9.23 10.02
N ALA A 20 14.15 -9.45 8.71
CA ALA A 20 14.98 -8.67 7.81
C ALA A 20 14.52 -7.21 7.76
N HIS A 21 15.47 -6.29 7.70
CA HIS A 21 15.26 -4.85 7.51
C HIS A 21 16.05 -4.39 6.29
N ASN A 22 15.36 -3.84 5.31
CA ASN A 22 15.92 -3.28 4.09
C ASN A 22 15.80 -1.76 4.11
N PHE A 23 16.88 -1.07 3.74
CA PHE A 23 16.93 0.38 3.72
C PHE A 23 17.48 0.87 2.39
N LYS A 24 16.86 1.92 1.86
CA LYS A 24 17.38 2.62 0.68
C LYS A 24 17.18 4.12 0.83
N VAL A 25 18.20 4.86 0.41
CA VAL A 25 18.18 6.32 0.40
C VAL A 25 17.79 6.78 -1.00
N PHE A 26 16.81 7.67 -1.07
CA PHE A 26 16.40 8.36 -2.29
C PHE A 26 16.46 9.88 -2.08
N GLU A 27 16.80 10.63 -3.12
CA GLU A 27 16.62 12.08 -3.11
C GLU A 27 15.12 12.41 -3.25
N THR A 28 14.59 13.24 -2.35
CA THR A 28 13.20 13.71 -2.36
C THR A 28 13.15 15.23 -2.23
N HIS A 29 12.05 15.85 -2.65
CA HIS A 29 11.85 17.29 -2.58
C HIS A 29 11.25 17.76 -1.26
N PHE A 30 10.66 16.82 -0.50
CA PHE A 30 10.03 17.10 0.77
C PHE A 30 10.62 16.25 1.90
N PRO A 31 10.58 16.73 3.15
CA PRO A 31 11.08 15.98 4.29
C PRO A 31 10.24 14.73 4.53
N GLY A 32 10.90 13.62 4.83
CA GLY A 32 10.29 12.29 4.89
C GLY A 32 9.19 12.08 5.92
N LYS A 33 9.11 12.90 6.97
CA LYS A 33 7.97 12.87 7.91
C LYS A 33 6.64 13.28 7.26
N ASP A 34 6.72 13.93 6.10
CA ASP A 34 5.61 14.54 5.40
C ASP A 34 5.40 13.88 4.01
N MET A 35 5.55 12.57 3.88
CA MET A 35 5.28 11.87 2.61
C MET A 35 4.36 10.66 2.79
N PRO A 36 3.32 10.48 1.95
CA PRO A 36 2.55 9.25 1.94
C PRO A 36 3.37 8.10 1.37
N LEU A 37 3.21 6.92 1.96
CA LEU A 37 3.94 5.70 1.64
C LEU A 37 2.98 4.52 1.68
N GLY A 38 2.94 3.71 0.63
CA GLY A 38 2.12 2.51 0.58
C GLY A 38 2.94 1.28 0.20
N LEU A 39 2.63 0.12 0.80
CA LEU A 39 3.15 -1.15 0.35
C LEU A 39 2.53 -1.49 -1.01
N ASN A 40 3.39 -1.87 -1.96
CA ASN A 40 2.98 -2.35 -3.27
C ASN A 40 3.55 -3.73 -3.60
N MET A 41 4.41 -4.31 -2.76
CA MET A 41 4.87 -5.68 -2.91
C MET A 41 5.09 -6.34 -1.55
N ILE A 42 4.65 -7.59 -1.43
CA ILE A 42 4.80 -8.45 -0.26
C ILE A 42 5.24 -9.84 -0.75
N ASP A 43 6.45 -10.27 -0.40
CA ASP A 43 6.92 -11.65 -0.64
C ASP A 43 7.51 -12.19 0.66
N ILE A 44 6.67 -12.87 1.42
CA ILE A 44 7.00 -13.40 2.74
C ILE A 44 6.89 -14.92 2.67
N GLN A 45 7.96 -15.63 3.06
CA GLN A 45 7.95 -17.09 3.08
C GLN A 45 6.81 -17.63 3.94
N ASP A 46 6.28 -18.80 3.58
CA ASP A 46 5.31 -19.51 4.41
C ASP A 46 5.84 -19.67 5.84
N GLY A 47 4.94 -19.44 6.77
CA GLY A 47 5.20 -19.27 8.18
C GLY A 47 4.06 -18.50 8.79
N GLY A 48 3.44 -19.05 9.84
CA GLY A 48 2.43 -18.30 10.58
C GLY A 48 3.00 -16.96 11.06
N ASN A 49 2.13 -15.95 11.11
CA ASN A 49 2.43 -14.59 11.54
C ASN A 49 3.18 -13.76 10.47
N TYR A 50 2.46 -13.32 9.44
CA TYR A 50 2.97 -12.35 8.48
C TYR A 50 3.12 -11.01 9.16
N ARG A 51 4.31 -10.39 9.12
CA ARG A 51 4.59 -9.06 9.70
C ARG A 51 5.45 -8.28 8.75
N ILE A 52 4.90 -7.24 8.13
CA ILE A 52 5.65 -6.39 7.21
C ILE A 52 5.32 -4.92 7.47
N GLY A 53 6.36 -4.11 7.37
CA GLY A 53 6.39 -2.69 7.66
C GLY A 53 7.01 -1.94 6.49
N SER A 54 6.38 -0.87 6.03
CA SER A 54 7.06 0.18 5.28
C SER A 54 7.07 1.47 6.10
N ASP A 55 8.24 2.05 6.33
CA ASP A 55 8.40 3.27 7.12
C ASP A 55 9.41 4.21 6.46
N ILE A 56 9.37 5.48 6.85
CA ILE A 56 10.44 6.44 6.54
C ILE A 56 11.25 6.64 7.81
N LYS A 57 12.52 6.24 7.79
CA LYS A 57 13.38 6.20 8.97
C LYS A 57 14.04 7.54 9.26
N ASP A 58 14.52 8.21 8.22
CA ASP A 58 15.25 9.48 8.33
C ASP A 58 15.12 10.30 7.06
N SER A 59 15.34 11.61 7.17
CA SER A 59 15.31 12.56 6.07
C SER A 59 16.24 13.74 6.37
N THR A 60 17.37 13.80 5.68
CA THR A 60 18.40 14.83 5.91
C THR A 60 18.53 15.76 4.71
N PRO A 61 18.64 17.10 4.89
CA PRO A 61 18.87 18.02 3.77
C PRO A 61 20.15 17.70 3.01
N VAL A 62 20.14 17.84 1.68
CA VAL A 62 21.33 17.66 0.84
C VAL A 62 22.10 18.97 0.74
N ALA A 63 23.39 18.94 1.10
CA ALA A 63 24.25 20.12 1.06
C ALA A 63 24.31 20.69 -0.37
N GLY A 64 24.06 22.01 -0.50
CA GLY A 64 24.09 22.71 -1.78
C GLY A 64 22.87 22.51 -2.68
N LYS A 65 21.86 21.72 -2.27
CA LYS A 65 20.60 21.53 -3.01
C LYS A 65 19.41 22.00 -2.14
N PRO A 66 18.90 23.24 -2.33
CA PRO A 66 17.74 23.69 -1.57
C PRO A 66 16.52 22.83 -1.90
N ASN A 67 15.72 22.51 -0.88
CA ASN A 67 14.54 21.64 -1.01
C ASN A 67 14.85 20.24 -1.55
N THR A 68 16.03 19.70 -1.28
CA THR A 68 16.34 18.30 -1.56
C THR A 68 16.77 17.60 -0.28
N PHE A 69 16.27 16.39 -0.08
CA PHE A 69 16.50 15.59 1.11
C PHE A 69 16.97 14.19 0.71
N ASN A 70 17.94 13.65 1.42
CA ASN A 70 18.23 12.22 1.43
C ASN A 70 17.26 11.54 2.38
N THR A 71 16.23 10.90 1.84
CA THR A 71 15.20 10.20 2.61
C THR A 71 15.47 8.70 2.63
N THR A 72 15.55 8.12 3.83
CA THR A 72 15.75 6.69 4.04
C THR A 72 14.42 5.98 4.17
N PHE A 73 14.07 5.19 3.17
CA PHE A 73 12.90 4.31 3.17
C PHE A 73 13.29 2.95 3.74
N MET A 74 12.44 2.42 4.61
CA MET A 74 12.60 1.11 5.24
C MET A 74 11.48 0.18 4.80
N ILE A 75 11.85 -1.05 4.42
CA ILE A 75 10.92 -2.18 4.33
C ILE A 75 11.44 -3.26 5.26
N GLY A 76 10.65 -3.64 6.26
CA GLY A 76 11.09 -4.55 7.30
C GLY A 76 10.05 -5.58 7.70
N THR A 77 10.52 -6.66 8.30
CA THR A 77 9.72 -7.65 9.01
C THR A 77 10.28 -7.82 10.42
N TRP A 78 9.53 -8.45 11.32
CA TRP A 78 10.00 -8.68 12.69
C TRP A 78 9.54 -10.04 13.23
N TYR A 79 10.10 -10.45 14.37
CA TYR A 79 9.93 -11.78 14.97
C TYR A 79 10.28 -12.93 14.02
N ASN A 80 9.35 -13.87 13.84
CA ASN A 80 9.56 -15.11 13.09
C ASN A 80 9.19 -15.00 11.61
N THR A 81 8.85 -13.81 11.12
CA THR A 81 8.47 -13.56 9.74
C THR A 81 9.71 -13.52 8.85
N THR A 82 9.74 -14.35 7.81
CA THR A 82 10.84 -14.40 6.84
C THR A 82 10.51 -13.56 5.60
N LEU A 83 11.15 -12.41 5.45
CA LEU A 83 11.04 -11.60 4.24
C LEU A 83 11.89 -12.20 3.13
N ASN A 84 11.28 -12.53 1.99
CA ASN A 84 12.02 -12.79 0.76
C ASN A 84 12.26 -11.48 0.02
N ASN A 85 11.18 -10.73 -0.23
CA ASN A 85 11.19 -9.41 -0.86
C ASN A 85 10.03 -8.55 -0.35
N GLY A 86 10.12 -7.24 -0.55
CA GLY A 86 9.02 -6.32 -0.36
C GLY A 86 9.19 -5.07 -1.20
N GLY A 87 8.12 -4.29 -1.30
CA GLY A 87 8.15 -3.04 -2.04
C GLY A 87 7.21 -2.00 -1.48
N CYS A 88 7.58 -0.74 -1.68
CA CYS A 88 6.74 0.40 -1.38
C CYS A 88 6.79 1.45 -2.49
N THR A 89 5.72 2.24 -2.59
CA THR A 89 5.60 3.41 -3.44
C THR A 89 5.25 4.63 -2.59
N TRP A 90 5.78 5.80 -2.94
CA TRP A 90 5.51 7.06 -2.25
C TRP A 90 5.12 8.17 -3.22
N LEU A 91 4.55 9.26 -2.68
CA LEU A 91 4.43 10.51 -3.42
C LEU A 91 5.35 11.55 -2.80
N ASP A 92 6.27 12.05 -3.61
CA ASP A 92 7.13 13.17 -3.25
C ASP A 92 6.35 14.48 -3.40
N MET A 93 5.52 14.77 -2.39
CA MET A 93 4.66 15.96 -2.31
C MET A 93 4.67 16.54 -0.90
N SER A 94 4.50 17.86 -0.78
CA SER A 94 4.44 18.54 0.51
C SER A 94 3.11 18.32 1.22
N LYS A 95 3.13 18.18 2.55
CA LYS A 95 1.92 18.39 3.37
C LYS A 95 1.38 19.83 3.32
N TRP A 96 2.22 20.77 2.86
CA TRP A 96 1.84 22.17 2.73
C TRP A 96 1.22 22.47 1.37
N ASN A 97 1.08 21.47 0.50
CA ASN A 97 0.09 21.56 -0.55
C ASN A 97 -1.25 21.63 0.15
N GLN A 98 -1.85 22.83 0.22
CA GLN A 98 -3.04 23.14 1.03
C GLN A 98 -4.22 22.20 0.76
N VAL A 99 -4.15 21.52 -0.37
CA VAL A 99 -5.15 20.60 -0.88
C VAL A 99 -5.03 19.20 -0.29
N LEU A 100 -3.82 18.71 -0.01
CA LEU A 100 -3.60 17.31 0.34
C LEU A 100 -3.34 17.16 1.83
N GLN A 101 -4.11 16.28 2.46
CA GLN A 101 -3.84 15.84 3.82
C GLN A 101 -3.38 14.40 3.77
N PHE A 102 -2.44 14.02 4.61
CA PHE A 102 -2.06 12.63 4.75
C PHE A 102 -1.54 12.38 6.16
N GLY A 103 -1.55 11.12 6.55
CA GLY A 103 -1.08 10.72 7.85
C GLY A 103 -0.79 9.24 7.92
N ARG A 104 -0.22 8.84 9.05
CA ARG A 104 -0.01 7.43 9.38
C ARG A 104 -0.59 7.16 10.76
N LYS A 105 -1.27 6.03 10.89
CA LYS A 105 -1.80 5.59 12.18
C LYS A 105 -1.64 4.09 12.31
N ASN A 106 -1.27 3.65 13.51
CA ASN A 106 -1.41 2.24 13.86
C ASN A 106 -2.92 1.95 13.90
N ALA A 107 -3.38 1.06 13.04
CA ALA A 107 -4.69 0.45 13.16
C ALA A 107 -4.75 -0.26 14.51
N GLN A 108 -5.71 0.19 15.33
CA GLN A 108 -6.03 -0.48 16.57
C GLN A 108 -6.85 -1.73 16.22
N VAL A 109 -6.43 -2.88 16.74
CA VAL A 109 -7.21 -4.12 16.61
C VAL A 109 -8.47 -3.94 17.46
N CYS A 110 -9.57 -3.57 16.83
CA CYS A 110 -10.84 -3.40 17.52
C CYS A 110 -11.53 -4.76 17.57
N ALA A 111 -11.44 -5.43 18.72
CA ALA A 111 -12.44 -6.41 19.12
C ALA A 111 -13.73 -5.63 19.37
N GLU A 112 -14.57 -5.48 18.34
CA GLU A 112 -15.90 -4.86 18.37
C GLU A 112 -15.95 -3.37 18.80
N GLY A 113 -16.17 -2.46 17.84
CA GLY A 113 -16.51 -1.05 18.11
C GLY A 113 -15.41 -0.01 17.81
N GLY A 114 -14.87 0.01 16.58
CA GLY A 114 -13.72 0.84 16.22
C GLY A 114 -13.94 2.35 16.21
N GLY A 115 -12.90 3.08 16.64
CA GLY A 115 -12.82 4.54 16.57
C GLY A 115 -12.58 5.01 15.13
N LEU A 116 -13.46 5.86 14.64
CA LEU A 116 -13.38 6.48 13.32
C LEU A 116 -12.20 7.47 13.27
N VAL A 117 -11.48 7.51 12.14
CA VAL A 117 -10.76 8.74 11.77
C VAL A 117 -11.81 9.68 11.21
N PRO A 118 -12.13 10.82 11.87
CA PRO A 118 -13.11 11.75 11.33
C PRO A 118 -12.57 12.32 10.03
N LEU A 119 -13.19 11.94 8.91
CA LEU A 119 -13.04 12.69 7.67
C LEU A 119 -13.94 13.93 7.75
N VAL A 120 -13.43 15.05 7.24
CA VAL A 120 -14.29 16.21 6.99
C VAL A 120 -15.24 15.83 5.86
N GLU A 121 -16.52 16.13 6.02
CA GLU A 121 -17.53 16.02 4.96
C GLU A 121 -16.95 16.65 3.67
N HIS A 122 -17.00 15.95 2.53
CA HIS A 122 -16.43 16.33 1.20
C HIS A 122 -14.97 15.88 0.87
N GLN A 123 -14.34 14.99 1.64
CA GLN A 123 -13.03 14.42 1.28
C GLN A 123 -13.12 12.99 0.71
N ARG A 124 -12.37 12.70 -0.36
CA ARG A 124 -12.03 11.32 -0.78
C ARG A 124 -10.76 10.91 -0.04
N ALA A 125 -10.75 9.72 0.55
CA ALA A 125 -9.58 9.18 1.25
C ALA A 125 -9.08 7.89 0.58
N VAL A 126 -7.77 7.82 0.36
CA VAL A 126 -7.04 6.67 -0.16
C VAL A 126 -6.30 6.05 1.01
N SER A 127 -6.43 4.75 1.20
CA SER A 127 -5.78 4.02 2.28
C SER A 127 -4.70 3.09 1.73
N ALA A 128 -3.58 2.98 2.42
CA ALA A 128 -2.59 1.96 2.14
C ALA A 128 -2.40 1.14 3.42
N VAL A 129 -2.62 -0.17 3.30
CA VAL A 129 -2.47 -1.14 4.38
C VAL A 129 -1.02 -1.55 4.52
N CYS A 130 -0.58 -1.60 5.77
CA CYS A 130 0.66 -2.19 6.19
C CYS A 130 0.38 -3.11 7.39
N GLY A 131 -0.18 -4.29 7.15
CA GLY A 131 -0.75 -5.18 8.17
C GLY A 131 0.01 -6.47 8.45
N SER A 132 -0.15 -6.98 9.67
CA SER A 132 0.35 -8.25 10.19
C SER A 132 -0.80 -9.15 10.63
N ALA A 133 -0.79 -10.44 10.23
CA ALA A 133 -1.82 -11.42 10.58
C ALA A 133 -1.23 -12.77 11.02
N ARG A 134 -1.82 -13.40 12.06
CA ARG A 134 -1.51 -14.73 12.62
C ARG A 134 -2.63 -15.73 12.35
N GLY A 135 -2.23 -16.94 11.97
CA GLY A 135 -3.08 -18.14 11.99
C GLY A 135 -2.71 -19.14 10.89
N ARG A 136 -2.76 -20.45 11.21
CA ARG A 136 -3.09 -21.49 10.22
C ARG A 136 -4.61 -21.43 10.05
N CYS A 137 -5.11 -20.41 9.37
CA CYS A 137 -6.55 -20.22 9.16
C CYS A 137 -6.80 -20.28 7.68
N ASP A 138 -7.69 -21.18 7.22
CA ASP A 138 -8.09 -21.43 5.82
C ASP A 138 -8.37 -20.17 4.98
N ASP A 139 -8.54 -19.01 5.62
CA ASP A 139 -8.67 -17.68 5.02
C ASP A 139 -8.02 -16.61 5.93
N ALA A 140 -7.06 -15.83 5.42
CA ALA A 140 -6.48 -14.68 6.12
C ALA A 140 -6.95 -13.38 5.46
N ARG A 141 -7.56 -12.48 6.24
CA ARG A 141 -8.15 -11.23 5.73
C ARG A 141 -7.61 -10.01 6.48
N VAL A 142 -7.09 -9.02 5.75
CA VAL A 142 -6.80 -7.69 6.27
C VAL A 142 -7.54 -6.68 5.40
N GLN A 143 -8.34 -5.81 6.02
CA GLN A 143 -9.04 -4.72 5.36
C GLN A 143 -8.86 -3.45 6.17
N VAL A 144 -8.61 -2.35 5.48
CA VAL A 144 -8.70 -1.02 6.06
C VAL A 144 -9.81 -0.26 5.36
N THR A 145 -10.65 0.36 6.18
CA THR A 145 -11.79 1.15 5.73
C THR A 145 -11.65 2.55 6.29
N ILE A 146 -11.79 3.56 5.43
CA ILE A 146 -11.90 4.97 5.84
C ILE A 146 -13.34 5.43 5.56
N GLY A 147 -14.17 5.56 6.60
CA GLY A 147 -15.56 6.06 6.52
C GLY A 147 -16.67 4.99 6.60
N ALA A 148 -17.79 5.38 7.24
CA ALA A 148 -19.09 4.72 7.55
C ALA A 148 -19.14 3.20 7.87
N PRO A 149 -19.84 2.77 8.94
CA PRO A 149 -19.97 1.35 9.29
C PRO A 149 -20.73 0.58 8.20
N TRP A 150 -20.10 -0.46 7.66
CA TRP A 150 -20.78 -1.41 6.77
C TRP A 150 -21.41 -2.57 7.54
N ASN A 151 -22.52 -3.06 6.98
CA ASN A 151 -23.44 -4.05 7.54
C ASN A 151 -23.27 -5.44 6.90
N GLU A 152 -22.07 -5.76 6.39
CA GLU A 152 -21.76 -7.11 5.93
C GLU A 152 -21.42 -7.98 7.14
N SER A 153 -22.35 -8.83 7.53
CA SER A 153 -22.12 -9.88 8.51
C SER A 153 -21.06 -10.84 7.95
N PHE A 154 -19.83 -10.73 8.42
CA PHE A 154 -18.83 -11.78 8.21
C PHE A 154 -19.35 -13.04 8.89
N GLY A 155 -19.66 -14.07 8.09
CA GLY A 155 -20.07 -15.36 8.63
C GLY A 155 -19.02 -15.95 9.57
N PRO A 156 -19.42 -16.81 10.53
CA PRO A 156 -18.50 -17.40 11.51
C PRO A 156 -17.58 -18.40 10.81
N ALA A 157 -16.44 -17.95 10.32
CA ALA A 157 -15.44 -18.84 9.74
C ALA A 157 -14.04 -18.22 9.86
N PHE A 158 -13.33 -18.71 10.88
CA PHE A 158 -11.87 -18.65 11.12
C PHE A 158 -11.30 -17.36 11.75
N TRP A 159 -10.63 -17.56 12.88
CA TRP A 159 -10.01 -16.53 13.70
C TRP A 159 -8.69 -16.05 13.07
N THR A 160 -8.73 -15.04 12.21
CA THR A 160 -7.50 -14.31 11.84
C THR A 160 -7.16 -13.30 12.94
N GLU A 161 -6.01 -13.46 13.59
CA GLU A 161 -5.52 -12.47 14.56
C GLU A 161 -4.64 -11.44 13.84
N VAL A 162 -5.10 -10.20 13.70
CA VAL A 162 -4.23 -9.10 13.26
C VAL A 162 -3.40 -8.65 14.47
N HIS A 163 -2.08 -8.73 14.42
CA HIS A 163 -1.23 -8.32 15.56
C HIS A 163 -0.91 -6.83 15.53
N GLU A 164 -0.62 -6.32 14.33
CA GLU A 164 -0.25 -4.94 14.12
C GLU A 164 -0.69 -4.58 12.71
N CYS A 165 -1.33 -3.45 12.53
CA CYS A 165 -1.50 -2.92 11.20
C CYS A 165 -1.20 -1.43 11.28
N LYS A 166 -0.41 -0.92 10.34
CA LYS A 166 -0.19 0.49 10.11
C LYS A 166 -0.94 0.87 8.86
N VAL A 167 -1.48 2.07 8.84
CA VAL A 167 -2.19 2.60 7.70
C VAL A 167 -1.56 3.94 7.37
N SER A 168 -1.18 4.10 6.11
CA SER A 168 -0.98 5.43 5.54
C SER A 168 -2.26 5.84 4.85
N TRP A 169 -2.67 7.09 4.98
CA TRP A 169 -3.83 7.62 4.29
C TRP A 169 -3.49 8.93 3.59
N ILE A 170 -4.16 9.20 2.48
CA ILE A 170 -4.16 10.48 1.77
C ILE A 170 -5.62 10.90 1.64
N ALA A 171 -5.97 12.09 2.12
CA ALA A 171 -7.27 12.70 1.91
C ALA A 171 -7.14 13.88 0.94
N VAL A 172 -8.05 13.92 -0.02
CA VAL A 172 -8.10 14.94 -1.09
C VAL A 172 -9.51 15.50 -1.18
N PRO A 173 -9.70 16.81 -1.38
CA PRO A 173 -11.00 17.38 -1.68
C PRO A 173 -11.58 16.73 -2.94
N GLN A 174 -12.87 16.45 -2.92
CA GLN A 174 -13.55 15.77 -4.02
C GLN A 174 -13.53 16.58 -5.33
N ASP A 175 -13.39 17.91 -5.24
CA ASP A 175 -13.50 18.89 -6.31
C ASP A 175 -12.13 19.34 -6.87
N GLN A 176 -11.08 18.55 -6.66
CA GLN A 176 -9.74 18.91 -7.13
C GLN A 176 -9.46 18.50 -8.57
N PRO A 177 -9.36 19.44 -9.53
CA PRO A 177 -9.24 19.12 -10.96
C PRO A 177 -7.93 18.43 -11.33
N ASN A 178 -6.92 18.50 -10.46
CA ASN A 178 -5.60 17.92 -10.68
C ASN A 178 -5.38 16.62 -9.90
N VAL A 179 -6.44 16.05 -9.34
CA VAL A 179 -6.36 14.84 -8.52
C VAL A 179 -7.54 13.92 -8.84
N THR A 180 -7.26 12.65 -9.07
CA THR A 180 -8.28 11.61 -9.02
C THR A 180 -7.82 10.48 -8.09
N ALA A 181 -8.78 9.85 -7.44
CA ALA A 181 -8.54 8.79 -6.47
C ALA A 181 -9.68 7.77 -6.55
N GLY A 182 -9.34 6.51 -6.34
CA GLY A 182 -10.31 5.43 -6.36
C GLY A 182 -9.73 4.11 -5.86
N SER A 183 -10.55 3.08 -5.95
CA SER A 183 -10.19 1.72 -5.55
C SER A 183 -10.63 0.73 -6.63
N ARG A 184 -9.91 -0.38 -6.74
CA ARG A 184 -10.27 -1.50 -7.61
C ARG A 184 -10.16 -2.80 -6.85
N ASP A 185 -11.27 -3.55 -6.85
CA ASP A 185 -11.30 -4.93 -6.40
C ASP A 185 -10.84 -5.84 -7.53
N VAL A 186 -9.86 -6.68 -7.21
CA VAL A 186 -9.43 -7.80 -8.05
C VAL A 186 -9.74 -9.06 -7.27
N PHE A 187 -10.58 -9.93 -7.83
CA PHE A 187 -10.95 -11.19 -7.22
C PHE A 187 -10.81 -12.33 -8.21
N ARG A 188 -10.61 -13.53 -7.68
CA ARG A 188 -10.51 -14.75 -8.47
C ARG A 188 -11.89 -15.11 -9.06
N ASP A 189 -11.96 -15.22 -10.39
CA ASP A 189 -13.18 -15.53 -11.15
C ASP A 189 -13.25 -16.99 -11.63
N GLY A 190 -12.40 -17.87 -11.09
CA GLY A 190 -12.35 -19.28 -11.45
C GLY A 190 -10.96 -19.89 -11.26
N GLU A 191 -10.26 -20.17 -12.36
CA GLU A 191 -8.93 -20.75 -12.33
C GLU A 191 -7.87 -19.77 -11.79
N TYR A 192 -6.79 -20.33 -11.24
CA TYR A 192 -5.65 -19.55 -10.78
C TYR A 192 -5.01 -18.78 -11.94
N ARG A 193 -4.74 -17.49 -11.73
CA ARG A 193 -3.97 -16.66 -12.66
C ARG A 193 -2.78 -16.04 -11.92
N PRO A 194 -1.56 -16.08 -12.48
CA PRO A 194 -0.40 -15.42 -11.88
C PRO A 194 -0.47 -13.88 -11.97
N GLU A 195 -1.37 -13.36 -12.80
CA GLU A 195 -1.48 -11.93 -13.08
C GLU A 195 -2.95 -11.56 -13.37
N TYR A 196 -3.37 -10.41 -12.86
CA TYR A 196 -4.64 -9.76 -13.15
C TYR A 196 -4.35 -8.35 -13.63
N LYS A 197 -4.96 -7.94 -14.75
CA LYS A 197 -4.89 -6.58 -15.28
C LYS A 197 -6.26 -5.93 -15.22
N VAL A 198 -6.32 -4.71 -14.72
CA VAL A 198 -7.55 -3.91 -14.62
C VAL A 198 -7.29 -2.54 -15.23
N GLU A 199 -8.02 -2.25 -16.31
CA GLU A 199 -8.05 -0.91 -16.89
C GLU A 199 -8.81 0.04 -15.95
N VAL A 200 -8.22 1.20 -15.70
CA VAL A 200 -8.79 2.25 -14.86
C VAL A 200 -8.89 3.52 -15.69
N GLU A 201 -10.13 3.93 -15.96
CA GLU A 201 -10.44 5.25 -16.52
C GLU A 201 -10.53 6.29 -15.39
N PHE A 202 -9.96 7.46 -15.63
CA PHE A 202 -10.07 8.62 -14.74
C PHE A 202 -11.38 9.35 -15.01
N ASP A 203 -12.08 9.75 -13.94
CA ASP A 203 -13.35 10.49 -14.03
C ASP A 203 -13.23 11.72 -14.96
N GLU A 204 -12.10 12.42 -14.90
CA GLU A 204 -11.74 13.51 -15.78
C GLU A 204 -10.33 13.29 -16.38
N PRO A 205 -10.14 13.49 -17.70
CA PRO A 205 -8.81 13.39 -18.30
C PRO A 205 -7.87 14.50 -17.81
N PHE A 206 -6.63 14.13 -17.49
CA PHE A 206 -5.56 15.07 -17.18
C PHE A 206 -5.02 15.76 -18.45
N SER A 207 -4.38 16.92 -18.28
CA SER A 207 -3.70 17.62 -19.39
C SER A 207 -2.43 16.90 -19.88
N ARG A 208 -1.84 16.05 -19.03
CA ARG A 208 -0.70 15.14 -19.33
C ARG A 208 -0.80 13.90 -18.44
N ALA A 209 -0.01 12.87 -18.70
CA ALA A 209 0.00 11.67 -17.87
C ALA A 209 0.34 12.04 -16.40
N PRO A 210 -0.55 11.73 -15.42
CA PRO A 210 -0.34 12.07 -14.03
C PRO A 210 0.69 11.14 -13.37
N ARG A 211 1.15 11.50 -12.17
CA ARG A 211 1.87 10.57 -11.29
C ARG A 211 0.86 9.75 -10.51
N VAL A 212 1.05 8.44 -10.49
CA VAL A 212 0.15 7.52 -9.78
C VAL A 212 0.87 6.86 -8.62
N LEU A 213 0.22 6.86 -7.45
CA LEU A 213 0.53 5.94 -6.35
C LEU A 213 -0.60 4.91 -6.29
N ALA A 214 -0.23 3.63 -6.25
CA ALA A 214 -1.13 2.52 -5.98
C ALA A 214 -0.59 1.72 -4.79
N ALA A 215 -1.50 1.27 -3.93
CA ALA A 215 -1.16 0.52 -2.73
C ALA A 215 -2.21 -0.56 -2.44
N LEU A 216 -1.77 -1.61 -1.74
CA LEU A 216 -2.66 -2.65 -1.24
C LEU A 216 -3.52 -2.07 -0.10
N SER A 217 -4.85 -2.21 -0.19
CA SER A 217 -5.81 -1.76 0.83
C SER A 217 -6.64 -2.90 1.44
N LYS A 218 -6.76 -4.03 0.73
CA LYS A 218 -7.36 -5.27 1.23
C LYS A 218 -6.66 -6.48 0.65
N ILE A 219 -6.47 -7.52 1.44
CA ILE A 219 -5.95 -8.82 0.98
C ILE A 219 -6.78 -9.94 1.61
N SER A 220 -7.21 -10.89 0.79
CA SER A 220 -7.84 -12.16 1.18
C SER A 220 -7.24 -13.28 0.33
N MET A 221 -6.81 -14.34 1.01
CA MET A 221 -6.13 -15.47 0.40
C MET A 221 -6.41 -16.75 1.15
N LEU A 222 -6.30 -17.88 0.44
CA LEU A 222 -6.36 -19.18 1.09
C LEU A 222 -5.08 -19.46 1.88
N SER A 223 -5.25 -20.07 3.05
CA SER A 223 -4.22 -20.23 4.09
C SER A 223 -2.99 -21.03 3.77
N LYS A 224 -3.04 -21.78 2.67
CA LYS A 224 -2.09 -22.84 2.38
C LYS A 224 -1.05 -22.31 1.40
N GLY A 225 -0.23 -21.38 1.85
CA GLY A 225 0.85 -20.93 0.99
C GLY A 225 1.56 -19.67 1.42
N VAL A 226 2.53 -19.34 0.58
CA VAL A 226 3.39 -18.17 0.68
C VAL A 226 2.60 -16.93 0.28
N LEU A 227 2.67 -15.84 1.06
CA LEU A 227 2.09 -14.55 0.68
C LEU A 227 3.03 -13.85 -0.31
N ARG A 228 2.64 -13.82 -1.58
CA ARG A 228 3.42 -13.28 -2.70
C ARG A 228 2.54 -12.46 -3.61
N LEU A 229 2.56 -11.14 -3.41
CA LEU A 229 1.75 -10.19 -4.14
C LEU A 229 2.59 -8.99 -4.57
N GLU A 230 2.31 -8.47 -5.75
CA GLU A 230 2.86 -7.22 -6.25
C GLU A 230 1.74 -6.46 -6.99
N VAL A 231 1.68 -5.16 -6.74
CA VAL A 231 0.82 -4.20 -7.43
C VAL A 231 1.73 -3.25 -8.20
N ALA A 232 1.51 -3.18 -9.50
CA ALA A 232 2.16 -2.24 -10.39
C ALA A 232 1.13 -1.40 -11.12
N VAL A 233 1.56 -0.22 -11.56
CA VAL A 233 0.80 0.66 -12.45
C VAL A 233 1.56 0.70 -13.77
N GLU A 234 0.89 0.32 -14.85
CA GLU A 234 1.40 0.31 -16.21
C GLU A 234 0.56 1.29 -17.06
N ASP A 235 1.07 1.67 -18.24
CA ASP A 235 0.33 2.37 -19.30
C ASP A 235 -0.43 3.63 -18.85
N VAL A 236 0.19 4.44 -17.97
CA VAL A 236 -0.40 5.70 -17.50
C VAL A 236 -0.51 6.70 -18.65
N THR A 237 -1.74 7.10 -18.95
CA THR A 237 -2.08 8.12 -19.96
C THR A 237 -2.81 9.29 -19.33
N THR A 238 -3.26 10.25 -20.14
CA THR A 238 -4.14 11.33 -19.66
C THR A 238 -5.52 10.84 -19.24
N LYS A 239 -5.98 9.69 -19.75
CA LYS A 239 -7.36 9.21 -19.56
C LYS A 239 -7.47 8.07 -18.55
N GLY A 240 -6.36 7.42 -18.24
CA GLY A 240 -6.38 6.24 -17.42
C GLY A 240 -5.03 5.57 -17.26
N MET A 241 -5.07 4.35 -16.75
CA MET A 241 -3.91 3.50 -16.47
C MET A 241 -4.32 2.03 -16.42
N THR A 242 -3.34 1.13 -16.42
CA THR A 242 -3.55 -0.29 -16.18
C THR A 242 -3.01 -0.66 -14.79
N LEU A 243 -3.88 -1.11 -13.88
CA LEU A 243 -3.45 -1.72 -12.62
C LEU A 243 -3.11 -3.19 -12.85
N VAL A 244 -1.94 -3.60 -12.42
CA VAL A 244 -1.46 -4.98 -12.56
C VAL A 244 -1.21 -5.58 -11.19
N VAL A 245 -1.95 -6.65 -10.88
CA VAL A 245 -1.78 -7.44 -9.66
C VAL A 245 -1.13 -8.76 -10.04
N LYS A 246 0.11 -8.97 -9.59
CA LYS A 246 0.84 -10.22 -9.76
C LYS A 246 0.81 -11.02 -8.47
N ASN A 247 0.66 -12.33 -8.60
CA ASN A 247 0.84 -13.30 -7.53
C ASN A 247 1.65 -14.49 -8.05
N TRP A 248 2.48 -15.09 -7.19
CA TRP A 248 3.36 -16.17 -7.64
C TRP A 248 3.65 -17.18 -6.53
N GLY A 249 4.28 -18.29 -6.92
CA GLY A 249 4.81 -19.25 -5.96
C GLY A 249 3.76 -19.97 -5.12
N GLY A 250 2.60 -20.24 -5.70
CA GLY A 250 1.49 -20.93 -5.04
C GLY A 250 0.66 -20.05 -4.11
N CYS A 251 0.79 -18.72 -4.19
CA CYS A 251 -0.08 -17.77 -3.50
C CYS A 251 -1.50 -17.86 -4.07
N ASP A 252 -2.45 -18.47 -3.35
CA ASP A 252 -3.83 -18.58 -3.82
C ASP A 252 -4.65 -17.34 -3.39
N LEU A 253 -4.58 -16.31 -4.23
CA LEU A 253 -5.25 -15.02 -4.05
C LEU A 253 -6.76 -15.15 -4.29
N LEU A 254 -7.57 -14.85 -3.27
CA LEU A 254 -9.03 -14.82 -3.39
C LEU A 254 -9.52 -13.43 -3.81
N ARG A 255 -9.06 -12.40 -3.10
CA ARG A 255 -9.42 -11.00 -3.34
C ARG A 255 -8.30 -10.09 -2.89
N VAL A 256 -8.04 -9.06 -3.68
CA VAL A 256 -7.22 -7.91 -3.28
C VAL A 256 -7.96 -6.64 -3.65
N ASN A 257 -7.85 -5.62 -2.82
CA ASN A 257 -8.25 -4.27 -3.18
C ASN A 257 -7.00 -3.42 -3.33
N VAL A 258 -6.97 -2.63 -4.40
CA VAL A 258 -5.90 -1.69 -4.70
C VAL A 258 -6.50 -0.30 -4.65
N ASP A 259 -6.03 0.51 -3.72
CA ASP A 259 -6.33 1.92 -3.63
C ASP A 259 -5.30 2.68 -4.47
N TYR A 260 -5.75 3.70 -5.21
CA TYR A 260 -4.88 4.54 -6.01
C TYR A 260 -5.23 6.02 -5.88
N ILE A 261 -4.22 6.84 -6.12
CA ILE A 261 -4.34 8.28 -6.34
C ILE A 261 -3.47 8.65 -7.54
N ALA A 262 -4.02 9.44 -8.46
CA ALA A 262 -3.28 10.06 -9.54
C ALA A 262 -3.29 11.58 -9.34
N VAL A 263 -2.11 12.19 -9.39
CA VAL A 263 -1.91 13.62 -9.18
C VAL A 263 -1.15 14.20 -10.36
N LEU A 264 -1.66 15.29 -10.89
CA LEU A 264 -0.95 16.12 -11.85
C LEU A 264 -0.06 17.12 -11.09
N ASP A 265 1.26 16.97 -11.20
CA ASP A 265 2.24 17.89 -10.61
C ASP A 265 2.57 19.10 -11.49
#